data_AF-A0A6G7PVL0-F1
#
_entry.id   AF-A0A6G7PVL0-F1
#
_cell.length_a   1.000
_cell.length_b   1.000
_cell.length_c   1.000
_cell.angle_alpha   90.00
_cell.angle_beta   90.00
_cell.angle_gamma   90.00
#
_symmetry.space_group_name_H-M   'P 1'
#
loop_
_entity.id
_entity.type
_entity.pdbx_description
1 polymer ?
#
loop_
_entity_poly.entity_id
_entity_poly.type
_entity_poly.pdbx_seq_one_letter_code
_entity_poly.pdbx_strand_id
1 'polypeptide(L)'
;MIFFFLLFLALPFSLWAGTYTGSAHGNSSSGVNRDSIQTLGYSVGNCAHCHEMHASIGGTEPSPVGAGPSPLALFALEEKLCFYCHGAVSNNVPSLSRDIETQFNKSYRHPVERSGRHTVSKLEGASSFGASNRHAECADCHNPHTIGYPGTAYHQYNTTNPANNNLVSNLLKGVWGVEPIWPSSAWTVPTSFNELRPTTANPAGGAIKEYQVCLKCHSYYAFGSAENTSTGVTTITNATSEYYLTDQALEFAPANKSGHPVVVTLNNRSGSDSPRALVASSRGARVKSPWTQAVGDQTMWCSDCHGDDASTGPEGPHASNTKYMLADGYTWPIRPDTGKFWTLADVFNDQGNWQTKLLCAKCHPLKVNGRFLNNVHDKDDHYNENYTFGTVSYPGAPCVACHVAVPHGSKRGRLIAYNSDPEPYAALQSDGTKMAVLEGYRKASDPDSYNKRNCYSTINPCRYHKNYQGPYDP
;
A
#
# COMPACT_ATOMS: atom_id res chain seq x y z
N MET A 1 1.19 31.76 -62.47
CA MET A 1 0.20 31.47 -61.41
C MET A 1 0.53 30.16 -60.67
N ILE A 2 1.80 29.91 -60.32
CA ILE A 2 2.28 28.70 -59.62
C ILE A 2 3.46 29.11 -58.71
N PHE A 3 3.23 30.02 -57.78
CA PHE A 3 4.28 30.39 -56.79
C PHE A 3 3.73 30.73 -55.41
N PHE A 4 2.43 30.51 -55.16
CA PHE A 4 1.75 30.94 -53.94
C PHE A 4 1.19 29.79 -53.07
N PHE A 5 1.69 28.57 -53.27
CA PHE A 5 1.20 27.36 -52.56
C PHE A 5 2.27 26.56 -51.82
N LEU A 6 3.47 27.11 -51.62
CA LEU A 6 4.57 26.44 -50.91
C LEU A 6 4.93 27.06 -49.55
N LEU A 7 4.24 28.12 -49.11
CA LEU A 7 4.61 28.85 -47.88
C LEU A 7 3.87 28.40 -46.61
N PHE A 8 2.98 27.40 -46.67
CA PHE A 8 2.23 26.91 -45.50
C PHE A 8 2.83 25.65 -44.84
N LEU A 9 3.95 25.12 -45.33
CA LEU A 9 4.63 23.93 -44.77
C LEU A 9 5.85 24.26 -43.89
N ALA A 10 6.13 25.55 -43.64
CA ALA A 10 7.33 26.00 -42.94
C ALA A 10 7.07 26.62 -41.55
N LEU A 11 5.91 26.36 -40.95
CA LEU A 11 5.75 26.59 -39.52
C LEU A 11 6.13 25.28 -38.81
N PRO A 12 7.29 25.19 -38.13
CA PRO A 12 7.49 24.13 -37.16
C PRO A 12 6.48 24.39 -36.05
N PHE A 13 5.28 23.82 -36.17
CA PHE A 13 4.57 23.45 -34.98
C PHE A 13 5.49 22.46 -34.30
N SER A 14 6.23 22.93 -33.30
CA SER A 14 6.79 22.07 -32.29
C SER A 14 5.62 21.25 -31.78
N LEU A 15 5.48 20.02 -32.26
CA LEU A 15 4.70 19.00 -31.59
C LEU A 15 5.38 18.87 -30.24
N TRP A 16 4.87 19.63 -29.27
CA TRP A 16 5.33 19.57 -27.91
C TRP A 16 5.01 18.15 -27.47
N ALA A 17 6.04 17.29 -27.45
CA ALA A 17 5.99 16.01 -26.75
C ALA A 17 5.72 16.20 -25.23
N GLY A 18 5.45 17.44 -24.79
CA GLY A 18 5.19 17.80 -23.42
C GLY A 18 6.37 17.41 -22.53
N THR A 19 6.04 16.91 -21.35
CA THR A 19 6.99 16.39 -20.37
C THR A 19 7.64 15.06 -20.79
N TYR A 20 7.25 14.44 -21.92
CA TYR A 20 7.72 13.10 -22.31
C TYR A 20 9.22 13.04 -22.53
N THR A 21 9.82 14.01 -23.22
CA THR A 21 11.28 14.03 -23.45
C THR A 21 12.09 14.23 -22.17
N GLY A 22 11.45 14.70 -21.10
CA GLY A 22 12.01 14.78 -19.75
C GLY A 22 11.72 13.55 -18.87
N SER A 23 10.95 12.58 -19.36
CA SER A 23 10.66 11.33 -18.67
C SER A 23 11.79 10.31 -18.84
N ALA A 24 11.80 9.28 -18.00
CA ALA A 24 12.73 8.16 -18.10
C ALA A 24 12.56 7.37 -19.40
N HIS A 25 11.38 7.40 -20.01
CA HIS A 25 11.13 6.71 -21.28
C HIS A 25 11.41 7.58 -22.49
N GLY A 26 11.07 8.87 -22.47
CA GLY A 26 11.19 9.74 -23.65
C GLY A 26 12.53 10.44 -23.83
N ASN A 27 13.50 10.22 -22.93
CA ASN A 27 14.79 10.87 -23.05
C ASN A 27 15.59 10.37 -24.25
N SER A 28 16.23 11.30 -24.96
CA SER A 28 16.99 11.02 -26.18
C SER A 28 18.30 10.26 -25.98
N SER A 29 18.77 10.12 -24.73
CA SER A 29 20.06 9.51 -24.40
C SER A 29 19.92 8.23 -23.58
N SER A 30 18.90 8.14 -22.73
CA SER A 30 18.70 7.02 -21.81
C SER A 30 17.27 6.48 -21.78
N GLY A 31 16.42 6.94 -22.70
CA GLY A 31 15.04 6.52 -22.84
C GLY A 31 14.88 5.10 -23.36
N VAL A 32 13.64 4.73 -23.68
CA VAL A 32 13.35 3.44 -24.32
C VAL A 32 14.11 3.34 -25.64
N ASN A 33 14.74 2.19 -25.84
CA ASN A 33 15.53 1.93 -27.04
C ASN A 33 15.44 0.46 -27.43
N ARG A 34 14.70 0.18 -28.49
CA ARG A 34 14.67 -1.13 -29.14
C ARG A 34 15.59 -1.10 -30.35
N ASP A 35 16.55 -2.02 -30.42
CA ASP A 35 17.49 -2.13 -31.54
C ASP A 35 16.80 -2.20 -32.91
N SER A 36 15.68 -2.92 -32.99
CA SER A 36 14.89 -3.06 -34.22
C SER A 36 14.36 -1.72 -34.73
N ILE A 37 13.97 -0.82 -33.84
CA ILE A 37 13.44 0.51 -34.15
C ILE A 37 14.58 1.51 -34.39
N GLN A 38 15.65 1.41 -33.59
CA GLN A 38 16.85 2.24 -33.77
C GLN A 38 17.51 2.01 -35.14
N THR A 39 17.58 0.76 -35.59
CA THR A 39 18.14 0.39 -36.91
C THR A 39 17.33 0.97 -38.08
N LEU A 40 16.04 1.24 -37.85
CA LEU A 40 15.15 1.90 -38.82
C LEU A 40 15.25 3.44 -38.79
N GLY A 41 16.16 4.00 -37.98
CA GLY A 41 16.46 5.43 -37.93
C GLY A 41 15.69 6.23 -36.88
N TYR A 42 14.92 5.57 -36.01
CA TYR A 42 14.24 6.25 -34.90
C TYR A 42 15.19 6.47 -33.73
N SER A 43 15.19 7.69 -33.18
CA SER A 43 16.03 8.05 -32.04
C SER A 43 15.63 7.30 -30.76
N VAL A 44 16.56 7.13 -29.82
CA VAL A 44 16.25 6.71 -28.45
C VAL A 44 15.16 7.60 -27.85
N GLY A 45 14.24 7.00 -27.09
CA GLY A 45 13.11 7.68 -26.46
C GLY A 45 12.00 8.11 -27.43
N ASN A 46 12.10 7.80 -28.73
CA ASN A 46 11.02 8.07 -29.67
C ASN A 46 9.75 7.25 -29.37
N CYS A 47 8.57 7.81 -29.64
CA CYS A 47 7.28 7.15 -29.43
C CYS A 47 7.18 5.78 -30.12
N ALA A 48 7.84 5.59 -31.27
CA ALA A 48 7.83 4.34 -32.04
C ALA A 48 8.45 3.14 -31.30
N HIS A 49 9.22 3.38 -30.22
CA HIS A 49 9.72 2.30 -29.37
C HIS A 49 8.59 1.63 -28.58
N CYS A 50 7.48 2.31 -28.30
CA CYS A 50 6.31 1.76 -27.59
C CYS A 50 5.05 1.69 -28.47
N HIS A 51 4.94 2.57 -29.46
CA HIS A 51 3.77 2.77 -30.31
C HIS A 51 4.13 2.61 -31.79
N GLU A 52 4.01 1.39 -32.30
CA GLU A 52 4.12 1.10 -33.72
C GLU A 52 2.82 1.51 -34.41
N MET A 53 2.90 2.56 -35.22
CA MET A 53 1.73 3.10 -35.93
C MET A 53 1.23 2.18 -37.06
N HIS A 54 2.08 1.24 -37.50
CA HIS A 54 1.81 0.32 -38.59
C HIS A 54 2.37 -1.07 -38.25
N ALA A 55 1.72 -2.12 -38.76
CA ALA A 55 2.24 -3.50 -38.68
C ALA A 55 3.55 -3.71 -39.49
N SER A 56 3.97 -2.71 -40.28
CA SER A 56 5.24 -2.76 -41.02
C SER A 56 5.87 -1.37 -41.11
N ILE A 57 7.19 -1.31 -41.00
CA ILE A 57 8.00 -0.13 -41.26
C ILE A 57 8.99 -0.49 -42.37
N GLY A 58 8.99 0.26 -43.47
CA GLY A 58 9.85 -0.03 -44.63
C GLY A 58 9.53 -1.34 -45.35
N GLY A 59 8.29 -1.86 -45.23
CA GLY A 59 7.85 -3.09 -45.89
C GLY A 59 8.09 -4.38 -45.09
N THR A 60 8.66 -4.25 -43.89
CA THR A 60 8.91 -5.37 -42.96
C THR A 60 8.27 -5.10 -41.61
N GLU A 61 7.73 -6.14 -40.96
CA GLU A 61 7.31 -6.07 -39.56
C GLU A 61 8.53 -5.89 -38.65
N PRO A 62 8.57 -4.85 -37.79
CA PRO A 62 9.63 -4.72 -36.79
C PRO A 62 9.54 -5.85 -35.75
N SER A 63 10.68 -6.31 -35.22
CA SER A 63 10.69 -7.27 -34.11
C SER A 63 9.95 -6.71 -32.90
N PRO A 64 9.05 -7.45 -32.21
CA PRO A 64 8.82 -8.88 -32.34
C PRO A 64 7.94 -9.24 -33.55
N VAL A 65 8.51 -10.01 -34.48
CA VAL A 65 7.79 -10.51 -35.66
C VAL A 65 6.99 -11.75 -35.26
N GLY A 66 5.69 -11.78 -35.56
CA GLY A 66 4.87 -12.92 -35.21
C GLY A 66 3.51 -12.95 -35.92
N ALA A 67 2.83 -14.09 -35.85
CA ALA A 67 1.50 -14.26 -36.45
C ALA A 67 0.34 -13.66 -35.62
N GLY A 68 0.65 -13.04 -34.48
CA GLY A 68 -0.33 -12.44 -33.56
C GLY A 68 -0.21 -10.92 -33.48
N PRO A 69 -1.13 -10.23 -32.78
CA PRO A 69 -1.06 -8.79 -32.62
C PRO A 69 0.23 -8.37 -31.91
N SER A 70 1.03 -7.50 -32.56
CA SER A 70 2.21 -6.90 -31.92
C SER A 70 1.78 -6.14 -30.65
N PRO A 71 2.41 -6.40 -29.48
CA PRO A 71 2.16 -5.62 -28.26
C PRO A 71 2.41 -4.12 -28.45
N LEU A 72 3.28 -3.78 -29.40
CA LEU A 72 3.75 -2.43 -29.65
C LEU A 72 2.83 -1.68 -30.61
N ALA A 73 1.95 -2.40 -31.33
CA ALA A 73 0.83 -1.80 -32.05
C ALA A 73 -0.37 -1.49 -31.13
N LEU A 74 -0.23 -1.70 -29.81
CA LEU A 74 -1.28 -1.52 -28.78
C LEU A 74 -2.55 -2.35 -28.99
N PHE A 75 -2.46 -3.45 -29.74
CA PHE A 75 -3.56 -4.39 -29.92
C PHE A 75 -3.49 -5.59 -28.97
N ALA A 76 -2.40 -5.70 -28.18
CA ALA A 76 -2.27 -6.71 -27.14
C ALA A 76 -2.70 -6.18 -25.77
N LEU A 77 -2.68 -7.06 -24.77
CA LEU A 77 -2.89 -6.68 -23.37
C LEU A 77 -1.81 -5.69 -22.93
N GLU A 78 -2.17 -4.75 -22.06
CA GLU A 78 -1.31 -3.62 -21.68
C GLU A 78 0.00 -4.08 -21.05
N GLU A 79 -0.06 -5.06 -20.16
CA GLU A 79 1.09 -5.62 -19.47
C GLU A 79 2.11 -6.22 -20.42
N LYS A 80 1.69 -6.74 -21.58
CA LYS A 80 2.61 -7.29 -22.60
C LYS A 80 3.50 -6.21 -23.22
N LEU A 81 3.00 -4.98 -23.34
CA LEU A 81 3.83 -3.85 -23.76
C LEU A 81 4.93 -3.58 -22.73
N CYS A 82 4.56 -3.57 -21.45
CA CYS A 82 5.48 -3.30 -20.36
C CYS A 82 6.51 -4.43 -20.19
N PHE A 83 6.07 -5.68 -20.15
CA PHE A 83 6.93 -6.87 -19.99
C PHE A 83 7.89 -7.07 -21.16
N TYR A 84 7.61 -6.53 -22.35
CA TYR A 84 8.57 -6.57 -23.45
C TYR A 84 9.93 -5.94 -23.07
N CYS A 85 9.92 -4.91 -22.23
CA CYS A 85 11.14 -4.28 -21.71
C CYS A 85 11.41 -4.61 -20.23
N HIS A 86 10.35 -4.86 -19.44
CA HIS A 86 10.43 -5.12 -18.00
C HIS A 86 10.20 -6.60 -17.63
N GLY A 87 10.41 -7.52 -18.57
CA GLY A 87 10.27 -8.95 -18.34
C GLY A 87 11.60 -9.65 -18.03
N ALA A 88 11.54 -10.98 -17.92
CA ALA A 88 12.72 -11.82 -17.71
C ALA A 88 13.76 -11.65 -18.84
N VAL A 89 13.31 -11.29 -20.04
CA VAL A 89 14.15 -10.88 -21.17
C VAL A 89 13.79 -9.45 -21.53
N SER A 90 14.67 -8.50 -21.22
CA SER A 90 14.52 -7.10 -21.61
C SER A 90 14.93 -6.89 -23.07
N ASN A 91 14.00 -6.44 -23.91
CA ASN A 91 14.26 -6.03 -25.30
C ASN A 91 14.68 -4.56 -25.44
N ASN A 92 14.95 -3.86 -24.33
CA ASN A 92 15.59 -2.55 -24.32
C ASN A 92 17.12 -2.69 -24.50
N VAL A 93 17.79 -1.69 -25.09
CA VAL A 93 19.24 -1.66 -25.29
C VAL A 93 19.86 -0.37 -24.73
N PRO A 94 20.73 -0.47 -23.70
CA PRO A 94 21.12 -1.71 -23.00
C PRO A 94 19.94 -2.35 -22.24
N SER A 95 20.02 -3.66 -22.01
CA SER A 95 18.99 -4.40 -21.29
C SER A 95 18.77 -3.84 -19.90
N LEU A 96 17.51 -3.66 -19.52
CA LEU A 96 17.12 -3.24 -18.19
C LEU A 96 17.30 -4.42 -17.23
N SER A 97 17.86 -4.16 -16.05
CA SER A 97 18.06 -5.18 -14.99
C SER A 97 16.81 -5.39 -14.13
N ARG A 98 15.61 -5.08 -14.64
CA ARG A 98 14.38 -4.95 -13.83
C ARG A 98 13.27 -5.82 -14.40
N ASP A 99 13.39 -7.11 -14.15
CA ASP A 99 12.34 -8.08 -14.41
C ASP A 99 11.23 -7.95 -13.36
N ILE A 100 10.12 -7.32 -13.76
CA ILE A 100 8.90 -7.23 -12.96
C ILE A 100 7.89 -8.32 -13.31
N GLU A 101 7.94 -8.85 -14.53
CA GLU A 101 7.04 -9.90 -15.03
C GLU A 101 7.07 -11.13 -14.11
N THR A 102 8.28 -11.58 -13.74
CA THR A 102 8.38 -12.77 -12.88
C THR A 102 7.81 -12.59 -11.48
N GLN A 103 7.70 -11.34 -10.98
CA GLN A 103 7.09 -11.07 -9.69
C GLN A 103 5.59 -11.42 -9.69
N PHE A 104 4.92 -11.26 -10.84
CA PHE A 104 3.50 -11.60 -10.97
C PHE A 104 3.23 -13.13 -10.98
N ASN A 105 4.26 -13.98 -10.87
CA ASN A 105 4.06 -15.40 -10.54
C ASN A 105 3.80 -15.66 -9.04
N LYS A 106 4.00 -14.67 -8.17
CA LYS A 106 3.82 -14.84 -6.72
C LYS A 106 2.34 -14.96 -6.32
N SER A 107 2.12 -15.56 -5.16
CA SER A 107 0.79 -15.93 -4.66
C SER A 107 -0.13 -14.74 -4.42
N TYR A 108 0.39 -13.65 -3.87
CA TYR A 108 -0.37 -12.42 -3.59
C TYR A 108 0.16 -11.31 -4.48
N ARG A 109 -0.70 -10.71 -5.30
CA ARG A 109 -0.29 -9.70 -6.29
C ARG A 109 -1.45 -8.82 -6.73
N HIS A 110 -1.14 -7.66 -7.27
CA HIS A 110 -2.12 -6.93 -8.06
C HIS A 110 -2.40 -7.66 -9.39
N PRO A 111 -3.66 -7.76 -9.83
CA PRO A 111 -4.04 -8.55 -10.99
C PRO A 111 -3.90 -7.78 -12.32
N VAL A 112 -2.65 -7.52 -12.74
CA VAL A 112 -2.27 -6.80 -13.98
C VAL A 112 -2.40 -7.61 -15.27
N GLU A 113 -3.06 -8.77 -15.21
CA GLU A 113 -3.19 -9.68 -16.36
C GLU A 113 -4.65 -9.73 -16.84
N ARG A 114 -5.48 -8.76 -16.44
CA ARG A 114 -6.93 -8.77 -16.69
C ARG A 114 -7.26 -8.08 -18.00
N SER A 115 -7.21 -8.86 -19.07
CA SER A 115 -7.57 -8.43 -20.42
C SER A 115 -8.86 -7.61 -20.53
N GLY A 116 -8.76 -6.46 -21.21
CA GLY A 116 -9.90 -5.70 -21.74
C GLY A 116 -10.70 -4.89 -20.73
N ARG A 117 -10.16 -4.65 -19.52
CA ARG A 117 -10.83 -3.88 -18.47
C ARG A 117 -10.35 -2.43 -18.37
N HIS A 118 -9.05 -2.22 -18.54
CA HIS A 118 -8.47 -0.88 -18.62
C HIS A 118 -8.68 -0.30 -20.00
N THR A 119 -9.18 0.94 -20.06
CA THR A 119 -9.48 1.63 -21.31
C THR A 119 -8.60 2.87 -21.48
N VAL A 120 -7.40 2.69 -22.02
CA VAL A 120 -6.41 3.77 -22.27
C VAL A 120 -6.99 4.94 -23.10
N SER A 121 -8.05 4.69 -23.89
CA SER A 121 -8.71 5.68 -24.74
C SER A 121 -9.81 6.49 -24.04
N LYS A 122 -10.19 6.16 -22.80
CA LYS A 122 -11.24 6.85 -22.04
C LYS A 122 -10.73 7.26 -20.67
N LEU A 123 -11.26 8.37 -20.16
CA LEU A 123 -11.02 8.77 -18.78
C LEU A 123 -11.75 7.79 -17.86
N GLU A 124 -10.98 6.97 -17.15
CA GLU A 124 -11.51 6.08 -16.12
C GLU A 124 -11.85 6.84 -14.84
N GLY A 125 -12.91 6.40 -14.15
CA GLY A 125 -13.34 6.96 -12.88
C GLY A 125 -13.89 5.87 -11.96
N ALA A 126 -14.62 6.24 -10.91
CA ALA A 126 -15.14 5.32 -9.88
C ALA A 126 -15.83 4.06 -10.46
N SER A 127 -16.68 4.23 -11.47
CA SER A 127 -17.39 3.11 -12.12
C SER A 127 -16.47 2.12 -12.85
N SER A 128 -15.27 2.55 -13.25
CA SER A 128 -14.27 1.70 -13.90
C SER A 128 -13.60 0.71 -12.93
N PHE A 129 -13.57 1.03 -11.63
CA PHE A 129 -12.95 0.18 -10.59
C PHE A 129 -13.95 -0.61 -9.73
N GLY A 130 -15.25 -0.45 -10.03
CA GLY A 130 -16.36 -1.15 -9.38
C GLY A 130 -16.23 -2.68 -9.44
N ALA A 131 -16.96 -3.39 -8.58
CA ALA A 131 -16.85 -4.85 -8.44
C ALA A 131 -16.91 -5.62 -9.79
N SER A 132 -17.77 -5.20 -10.73
CA SER A 132 -17.91 -5.82 -12.04
C SER A 132 -16.73 -5.58 -13.00
N ASN A 133 -16.02 -4.46 -12.85
CA ASN A 133 -14.87 -4.09 -13.69
C ASN A 133 -13.56 -3.99 -12.91
N ARG A 134 -13.49 -4.50 -11.68
CA ARG A 134 -12.30 -4.40 -10.83
C ARG A 134 -11.06 -4.96 -11.55
N HIS A 135 -10.04 -4.13 -11.67
CA HIS A 135 -8.75 -4.40 -12.30
C HIS A 135 -7.67 -3.51 -11.64
N ALA A 136 -6.43 -3.79 -11.99
CA ALA A 136 -5.30 -2.92 -11.73
C ALA A 136 -4.27 -3.26 -12.80
N GLU A 137 -3.98 -2.34 -13.71
CA GLU A 137 -2.98 -2.46 -14.76
C GLU A 137 -1.76 -1.57 -14.48
N CYS A 138 -0.72 -1.68 -15.31
CA CYS A 138 0.50 -0.90 -15.15
C CYS A 138 0.22 0.61 -15.16
N ALA A 139 -0.64 1.08 -16.08
CA ALA A 139 -1.00 2.47 -16.30
C ALA A 139 -1.99 3.02 -15.27
N ASP A 140 -2.63 2.15 -14.47
CA ASP A 140 -3.42 2.59 -13.32
C ASP A 140 -2.51 3.16 -12.22
N CYS A 141 -1.27 2.70 -12.13
CA CYS A 141 -0.31 3.13 -11.10
C CYS A 141 0.81 4.01 -11.68
N HIS A 142 1.23 3.74 -12.91
CA HIS A 142 2.31 4.46 -13.58
C HIS A 142 1.79 5.31 -14.72
N ASN A 143 2.50 6.39 -15.03
CA ASN A 143 2.29 7.10 -16.28
C ASN A 143 3.55 6.97 -17.15
N PRO A 144 3.52 6.15 -18.22
CA PRO A 144 4.71 5.88 -19.04
C PRO A 144 5.21 7.11 -19.78
N HIS A 145 4.41 8.18 -19.88
CA HIS A 145 4.80 9.42 -20.54
C HIS A 145 5.44 10.45 -19.60
N THR A 146 5.39 10.26 -18.28
CA THR A 146 5.84 11.27 -17.31
C THR A 146 6.68 10.69 -16.19
N ILE A 147 6.83 9.37 -16.14
CA ILE A 147 7.66 8.67 -15.18
C ILE A 147 9.07 9.28 -15.16
N GLY A 148 9.55 9.62 -13.97
CA GLY A 148 10.88 10.20 -13.78
C GLY A 148 11.96 9.12 -13.71
N TYR A 149 13.22 9.54 -13.77
CA TYR A 149 14.34 8.60 -13.68
C TYR A 149 14.39 7.86 -12.35
N PRO A 150 14.76 6.57 -12.39
CA PRO A 150 15.19 5.83 -11.20
C PRO A 150 16.54 6.38 -10.73
N GLY A 151 16.53 7.51 -10.02
CA GLY A 151 17.68 8.00 -9.23
C GLY A 151 17.77 7.28 -7.88
N THR A 152 18.40 7.90 -6.89
CA THR A 152 18.39 7.44 -5.48
C THR A 152 17.04 7.64 -4.77
N ALA A 153 16.01 8.16 -5.44
CA ALA A 153 14.70 8.53 -4.89
C ALA A 153 13.69 7.37 -4.82
N TYR A 154 14.18 6.21 -4.37
CA TYR A 154 13.43 5.14 -3.73
C TYR A 154 13.12 5.62 -2.31
N HIS A 155 11.86 5.65 -1.87
CA HIS A 155 11.38 6.22 -0.58
C HIS A 155 12.46 6.71 0.37
N GLN A 156 13.02 7.88 0.07
CA GLN A 156 14.08 8.45 0.90
C GLN A 156 13.40 9.17 2.05
N TYR A 157 13.60 8.66 3.26
CA TYR A 157 13.12 9.32 4.45
C TYR A 157 13.65 10.76 4.46
N ASN A 158 12.73 11.72 4.32
CA ASN A 158 13.00 13.13 4.29
C ASN A 158 13.17 13.63 5.72
N THR A 159 14.41 13.65 6.19
CA THR A 159 14.75 14.14 7.53
C THR A 159 14.46 15.63 7.70
N THR A 160 14.51 16.42 6.62
CA THR A 160 14.25 17.86 6.64
C THR A 160 12.75 18.18 6.71
N ASN A 161 11.92 17.39 6.04
CA ASN A 161 10.46 17.55 5.99
C ASN A 161 9.76 16.20 6.19
N PRO A 162 9.79 15.63 7.40
CA PRO A 162 9.30 14.26 7.66
C PRO A 162 7.79 14.11 7.41
N ALA A 163 7.01 15.19 7.48
CA ALA A 163 5.61 15.20 7.10
C ALA A 163 5.38 14.94 5.59
N ASN A 164 6.43 15.06 4.77
CA ASN A 164 6.42 14.82 3.33
C ASN A 164 6.97 13.44 2.93
N ASN A 165 7.17 12.53 3.88
CA ASN A 165 7.53 11.13 3.65
C ASN A 165 6.39 10.27 3.07
N ASN A 166 5.40 10.87 2.44
CA ASN A 166 4.41 10.14 1.66
C ASN A 166 4.17 10.80 0.30
N LEU A 167 5.11 11.63 -0.16
CA LEU A 167 5.04 12.18 -1.51
C LEU A 167 5.19 11.07 -2.55
N VAL A 168 4.53 11.21 -3.70
CA VAL A 168 4.74 10.29 -4.83
C VAL A 168 6.21 10.23 -5.21
N SER A 169 6.70 9.02 -5.47
CA SER A 169 8.05 8.84 -6.00
C SER A 169 8.14 9.34 -7.44
N ASN A 170 9.37 9.45 -7.97
CA ASN A 170 9.57 9.75 -9.38
C ASN A 170 8.89 8.72 -10.31
N LEU A 171 8.69 7.49 -9.83
CA LEU A 171 8.08 6.41 -10.60
C LEU A 171 6.55 6.56 -10.77
N LEU A 172 5.92 7.41 -9.96
CA LEU A 172 4.47 7.64 -9.95
C LEU A 172 4.09 9.04 -10.48
N LYS A 173 5.03 9.81 -11.03
CA LYS A 173 4.73 11.16 -11.57
C LYS A 173 3.71 11.08 -12.69
N GLY A 174 2.75 12.00 -12.71
CA GLY A 174 1.71 12.08 -13.73
C GLY A 174 0.64 11.00 -13.65
N VAL A 175 0.64 10.15 -12.62
CA VAL A 175 -0.52 9.29 -12.36
C VAL A 175 -1.61 10.10 -11.69
N TRP A 176 -2.86 9.83 -12.04
CA TRP A 176 -4.00 10.41 -11.34
C TRP A 176 -4.30 9.64 -10.04
N GLY A 177 -4.92 10.32 -9.09
CA GLY A 177 -5.33 9.74 -7.80
C GLY A 177 -6.65 10.31 -7.30
N VAL A 178 -7.03 9.92 -6.09
CA VAL A 178 -8.22 10.44 -5.41
C VAL A 178 -7.87 10.91 -4.01
N GLU A 179 -8.42 12.07 -3.64
CA GLU A 179 -8.36 12.62 -2.29
C GLU A 179 -9.74 12.45 -1.64
N PRO A 180 -9.88 11.63 -0.59
CA PRO A 180 -11.13 11.52 0.16
C PRO A 180 -11.49 12.84 0.82
N ILE A 181 -12.78 13.18 0.80
CA ILE A 181 -13.32 14.24 1.65
C ILE A 181 -13.71 13.60 2.98
N TRP A 182 -12.78 13.59 3.92
CA TRP A 182 -13.00 12.93 5.20
C TRP A 182 -14.08 13.61 6.05
N PRO A 183 -15.05 12.85 6.56
CA PRO A 183 -15.96 13.33 7.60
C PRO A 183 -15.20 13.76 8.86
N SER A 184 -15.77 14.69 9.62
CA SER A 184 -15.23 15.12 10.91
C SER A 184 -15.40 14.07 12.02
N SER A 185 -16.39 13.18 11.87
CA SER A 185 -16.66 12.08 12.79
C SER A 185 -15.64 10.94 12.61
N ALA A 186 -15.16 10.40 13.73
CA ALA A 186 -14.28 9.23 13.73
C ALA A 186 -14.99 8.02 13.11
N TRP A 187 -14.22 7.16 12.44
CA TRP A 187 -14.68 5.89 11.87
C TRP A 187 -15.94 6.00 10.99
N THR A 188 -15.96 7.00 10.13
CA THR A 188 -17.02 7.20 9.14
C THR A 188 -16.44 7.02 7.75
N VAL A 189 -17.07 6.16 6.93
CA VAL A 189 -16.62 5.90 5.56
C VAL A 189 -16.76 7.18 4.73
N PRO A 190 -15.69 7.70 4.10
CA PRO A 190 -15.80 8.82 3.18
C PRO A 190 -16.45 8.35 1.88
N THR A 191 -17.56 8.99 1.50
CA THR A 191 -18.30 8.64 0.26
C THR A 191 -18.07 9.63 -0.88
N SER A 192 -17.28 10.68 -0.64
CA SER A 192 -17.00 11.75 -1.60
C SER A 192 -15.50 11.95 -1.75
N PHE A 193 -15.05 12.16 -2.99
CA PHE A 193 -13.64 12.22 -3.34
C PHE A 193 -13.40 13.31 -4.38
N ASN A 194 -12.25 13.98 -4.28
CA ASN A 194 -11.74 14.83 -5.35
C ASN A 194 -10.79 14.01 -6.22
N GLU A 195 -11.02 14.00 -7.53
CA GLU A 195 -10.10 13.39 -8.47
C GLU A 195 -8.93 14.33 -8.75
N LEU A 196 -7.72 13.84 -8.55
CA LEU A 196 -6.48 14.56 -8.79
C LEU A 196 -5.90 14.09 -10.12
N ARG A 197 -6.28 14.78 -11.19
CA ARG A 197 -5.87 14.41 -12.56
C ARG A 197 -4.74 15.32 -13.08
N PRO A 198 -3.79 14.76 -13.84
CA PRO A 198 -2.90 15.58 -14.66
C PRO A 198 -3.69 16.41 -15.66
N THR A 199 -3.15 17.56 -16.04
CA THR A 199 -3.74 18.43 -17.06
C THR A 199 -2.75 18.62 -18.21
N THR A 200 -3.21 19.12 -19.36
CA THR A 200 -2.31 19.47 -20.46
C THR A 200 -1.27 20.52 -20.05
N ALA A 201 -1.62 21.43 -19.15
CA ALA A 201 -0.72 22.44 -18.60
C ALA A 201 0.23 21.88 -17.52
N ASN A 202 -0.15 20.80 -16.85
CA ASN A 202 0.68 20.09 -15.86
C ASN A 202 0.57 18.56 -16.02
N PRO A 203 1.22 17.98 -17.06
CA PRO A 203 1.07 16.54 -17.36
C PRO A 203 1.74 15.64 -16.32
N ALA A 204 2.75 16.14 -15.62
CA ALA A 204 3.39 15.43 -14.50
C ALA A 204 2.68 15.65 -13.15
N GLY A 205 1.54 16.36 -13.15
CA GLY A 205 0.69 16.57 -11.97
C GLY A 205 -0.15 15.33 -11.60
N GLY A 206 -1.29 15.55 -10.96
CA GLY A 206 -2.16 14.46 -10.49
C GLY A 206 -1.93 14.14 -9.01
N ALA A 207 -1.77 12.85 -8.69
CA ALA A 207 -1.50 12.42 -7.33
C ALA A 207 -0.19 13.04 -6.81
N ILE A 208 -0.23 13.57 -5.59
CA ILE A 208 0.94 14.14 -4.90
C ILE A 208 1.38 13.28 -3.71
N LYS A 209 0.52 12.39 -3.22
CA LYS A 209 0.82 11.40 -2.18
C LYS A 209 0.57 9.98 -2.69
N GLU A 210 1.36 9.00 -2.26
CA GLU A 210 1.23 7.61 -2.75
C GLU A 210 -0.16 7.03 -2.45
N TYR A 211 -0.70 7.29 -1.25
CA TYR A 211 -2.03 6.78 -0.88
C TYR A 211 -3.12 7.23 -1.85
N GLN A 212 -3.01 8.40 -2.48
CA GLN A 212 -4.03 8.91 -3.41
C GLN A 212 -4.16 8.01 -4.62
N VAL A 213 -3.08 7.32 -5.01
CA VAL A 213 -3.10 6.31 -6.08
C VAL A 213 -3.79 5.04 -5.59
N CYS A 214 -3.41 4.56 -4.40
CA CYS A 214 -3.97 3.34 -3.82
C CYS A 214 -5.47 3.43 -3.56
N LEU A 215 -5.94 4.56 -3.02
CA LEU A 215 -7.34 4.77 -2.63
C LEU A 215 -8.30 4.77 -3.82
N LYS A 216 -7.82 4.86 -5.06
CA LYS A 216 -8.65 4.61 -6.24
C LYS A 216 -9.29 3.23 -6.20
N CYS A 217 -8.58 2.22 -5.70
CA CYS A 217 -9.03 0.82 -5.69
C CYS A 217 -9.30 0.29 -4.28
N HIS A 218 -8.79 0.96 -3.25
CA HIS A 218 -8.79 0.52 -1.86
C HIS A 218 -9.70 1.35 -0.95
N SER A 219 -10.74 1.94 -1.52
CA SER A 219 -11.72 2.72 -0.77
C SER A 219 -13.10 2.66 -1.42
N TYR A 220 -14.08 3.28 -0.75
CA TYR A 220 -15.42 3.54 -1.26
C TYR A 220 -15.42 4.09 -2.69
N TYR A 221 -14.39 4.82 -3.12
CA TYR A 221 -14.29 5.29 -4.50
C TYR A 221 -14.44 4.15 -5.53
N ALA A 222 -13.79 3.00 -5.31
CA ALA A 222 -13.97 1.81 -6.14
C ALA A 222 -15.09 0.91 -5.65
N PHE A 223 -15.29 0.78 -4.33
CA PHE A 223 -16.27 -0.16 -3.80
C PHE A 223 -17.71 0.32 -4.07
N GLY A 224 -17.94 1.63 -4.07
CA GLY A 224 -19.23 2.27 -4.31
C GLY A 224 -20.33 1.68 -3.44
N SER A 225 -21.48 1.41 -4.03
CA SER A 225 -22.64 0.85 -3.30
C SER A 225 -22.44 -0.58 -2.78
N ALA A 226 -21.36 -1.27 -3.15
CA ALA A 226 -21.04 -2.59 -2.58
C ALA A 226 -20.43 -2.49 -1.16
N GLU A 227 -19.94 -1.30 -0.77
CA GLU A 227 -19.36 -1.07 0.55
C GLU A 227 -20.43 -1.03 1.64
N ASN A 228 -20.22 -1.81 2.70
CA ASN A 228 -21.00 -1.67 3.92
C ASN A 228 -20.47 -0.48 4.72
N THR A 229 -21.05 0.69 4.47
CA THR A 229 -20.62 1.94 5.10
C THR A 229 -20.76 1.97 6.63
N SER A 230 -21.51 1.04 7.22
CA SER A 230 -21.61 0.91 8.69
C SER A 230 -20.37 0.24 9.30
N THR A 231 -19.67 -0.60 8.53
CA THR A 231 -18.51 -1.36 9.01
C THR A 231 -17.21 -0.97 8.33
N GLY A 232 -17.26 -0.45 7.10
CA GLY A 232 -16.07 -0.26 6.26
C GLY A 232 -15.50 -1.56 5.72
N VAL A 233 -16.36 -2.57 5.53
CA VAL A 233 -15.99 -3.89 5.04
C VAL A 233 -16.81 -4.18 3.79
N THR A 234 -16.13 -4.29 2.66
CA THR A 234 -16.70 -4.77 1.40
C THR A 234 -16.45 -6.25 1.24
N THR A 235 -17.52 -6.98 0.98
CA THR A 235 -17.44 -8.37 0.55
C THR A 235 -17.30 -8.42 -0.97
N ILE A 236 -16.20 -8.99 -1.46
CA ILE A 236 -16.02 -9.24 -2.90
C ILE A 236 -16.07 -10.73 -3.15
N THR A 237 -16.98 -11.15 -4.01
CA THR A 237 -17.08 -12.53 -4.48
C THR A 237 -16.37 -12.66 -5.82
N ASN A 238 -15.38 -13.56 -5.92
CA ASN A 238 -14.88 -14.08 -7.20
C ASN A 238 -15.45 -15.48 -7.44
N ALA A 239 -15.28 -16.01 -8.65
CA ALA A 239 -15.82 -17.31 -9.07
C ALA A 239 -15.40 -18.50 -8.17
N THR A 240 -14.34 -18.36 -7.37
CA THR A 240 -13.76 -19.43 -6.55
C THR A 240 -13.81 -19.18 -5.04
N SER A 241 -14.07 -17.94 -4.59
CA SER A 241 -14.08 -17.59 -3.16
C SER A 241 -14.63 -16.19 -2.89
N GLU A 242 -15.20 -16.02 -1.70
CA GLU A 242 -15.49 -14.72 -1.10
C GLU A 242 -14.26 -14.21 -0.35
N TYR A 243 -13.94 -12.93 -0.49
CA TYR A 243 -12.88 -12.28 0.27
C TYR A 243 -13.32 -10.90 0.77
N TYR A 244 -12.93 -10.58 2.00
CA TYR A 244 -13.21 -9.30 2.62
C TYR A 244 -12.11 -8.30 2.28
N LEU A 245 -12.52 -7.14 1.76
CA LEU A 245 -11.69 -5.95 1.67
C LEU A 245 -12.21 -4.94 2.66
N THR A 246 -11.32 -4.16 3.24
CA THR A 246 -11.69 -3.04 4.09
C THR A 246 -11.49 -1.72 3.38
N ASP A 247 -12.16 -0.66 3.83
CA ASP A 247 -11.96 0.69 3.30
C ASP A 247 -10.73 1.36 3.93
N GLN A 248 -9.66 1.53 3.15
CA GLN A 248 -8.43 2.16 3.65
C GLN A 248 -8.61 3.66 3.90
N ALA A 249 -9.51 4.34 3.18
CA ALA A 249 -9.80 5.74 3.43
C ALA A 249 -10.50 5.93 4.79
N LEU A 250 -11.42 5.05 5.16
CA LEU A 250 -11.98 4.96 6.51
C LEU A 250 -10.87 4.76 7.55
N GLU A 251 -10.02 3.75 7.35
CA GLU A 251 -9.04 3.33 8.35
C GLU A 251 -7.98 4.39 8.64
N PHE A 252 -7.52 5.10 7.62
CA PHE A 252 -6.52 6.15 7.78
C PHE A 252 -7.10 7.52 8.15
N ALA A 253 -8.43 7.67 8.19
CA ALA A 253 -9.12 8.94 8.40
C ALA A 253 -8.52 9.77 9.55
N PRO A 254 -8.23 11.08 9.35
CA PRO A 254 -7.59 11.92 10.38
C PRO A 254 -8.36 12.01 11.70
N ALA A 255 -9.68 11.82 11.66
CA ALA A 255 -10.55 11.81 12.83
C ALA A 255 -10.48 10.52 13.67
N ASN A 256 -9.81 9.45 13.21
CA ASN A 256 -9.67 8.21 13.98
C ASN A 256 -8.76 8.40 15.21
N LYS A 257 -9.03 7.69 16.30
CA LYS A 257 -8.24 7.80 17.56
C LYS A 257 -6.82 7.24 17.45
N SER A 258 -6.56 6.39 16.46
CA SER A 258 -5.21 5.93 16.15
C SER A 258 -5.06 5.53 14.69
N GLY A 259 -3.82 5.51 14.24
CA GLY A 259 -3.44 4.91 12.96
C GLY A 259 -1.97 5.16 12.66
N HIS A 260 -1.43 4.37 11.74
CA HIS A 260 -0.14 4.65 11.14
C HIS A 260 -0.22 5.95 10.29
N PRO A 261 0.85 6.75 10.25
CA PRO A 261 0.80 8.10 9.69
C PRO A 261 0.91 8.11 8.16
N VAL A 262 0.02 7.40 7.45
CA VAL A 262 -0.02 7.44 5.97
C VAL A 262 -0.62 8.78 5.50
N VAL A 263 -1.84 9.11 5.92
CA VAL A 263 -2.56 10.32 5.46
C VAL A 263 -2.15 11.57 6.24
N VAL A 264 -2.05 11.47 7.56
CA VAL A 264 -1.65 12.56 8.46
C VAL A 264 -0.61 12.09 9.47
N THR A 265 0.24 13.01 9.92
CA THR A 265 1.14 12.75 11.04
C THR A 265 0.35 12.43 12.31
N LEU A 266 0.95 11.70 13.25
CA LEU A 266 0.25 11.33 14.49
C LEU A 266 -0.18 12.56 15.29
N ASN A 267 0.66 13.60 15.35
CA ASN A 267 0.35 14.83 16.07
C ASN A 267 -0.79 15.63 15.41
N ASN A 268 -0.99 15.49 14.10
CA ASN A 268 -2.08 16.12 13.35
C ASN A 268 -3.37 15.27 13.29
N ARG A 269 -3.39 14.08 13.89
CA ARG A 269 -4.57 13.21 13.96
C ARG A 269 -5.58 13.77 14.98
N SER A 270 -6.60 14.47 14.47
CA SER A 270 -7.51 15.32 15.25
C SER A 270 -8.29 14.56 16.33
N GLY A 271 -8.73 13.33 16.04
CA GLY A 271 -9.50 12.52 16.98
C GLY A 271 -8.66 11.77 18.03
N SER A 272 -7.33 11.80 17.94
CA SER A 272 -6.47 11.07 18.88
C SER A 272 -6.26 11.85 20.17
N ASP A 273 -6.50 11.19 21.31
CA ASP A 273 -6.19 11.73 22.64
C ASP A 273 -4.67 11.83 22.86
N SER A 274 -4.26 12.80 23.68
CA SER A 274 -2.88 12.94 24.12
C SER A 274 -2.44 11.74 25.00
N PRO A 275 -1.18 11.25 24.87
CA PRO A 275 -0.23 11.62 23.83
C PRO A 275 -0.57 10.97 22.48
N ARG A 276 -0.58 11.78 21.42
CA ARG A 276 -0.85 11.31 20.06
C ARG A 276 0.33 10.49 19.52
N ALA A 277 1.51 11.10 19.50
CA ALA A 277 2.77 10.44 19.16
C ALA A 277 3.14 9.30 20.12
N LEU A 278 4.04 8.43 19.67
CA LEU A 278 4.65 7.41 20.51
C LEU A 278 5.77 8.03 21.37
N VAL A 279 5.42 8.51 22.56
CA VAL A 279 6.38 8.90 23.63
C VAL A 279 7.42 7.80 23.85
N ALA A 280 8.68 8.10 24.16
CA ALA A 280 9.65 7.07 24.52
C ALA A 280 9.22 6.33 25.80
N SER A 281 9.68 5.09 25.97
CA SER A 281 9.59 4.42 27.26
C SER A 281 10.79 4.74 28.13
N SER A 282 10.67 4.48 29.42
CA SER A 282 11.79 4.48 30.37
C SER A 282 12.97 3.59 29.93
N ARG A 283 12.74 2.66 29.00
CA ARG A 283 13.71 1.68 28.50
C ARG A 283 14.23 1.97 27.09
N GLY A 284 13.68 2.97 26.40
CA GLY A 284 14.13 3.37 25.07
C GLY A 284 13.03 3.80 24.09
N ALA A 285 13.46 4.15 22.89
CA ALA A 285 12.61 4.60 21.79
C ALA A 285 11.67 3.49 21.30
N ARG A 286 10.43 3.84 20.95
CA ARG A 286 9.38 2.89 20.52
C ARG A 286 9.22 2.75 19.00
N VAL A 287 10.10 3.37 18.24
CA VAL A 287 10.24 3.20 16.79
C VAL A 287 11.72 3.08 16.45
N LYS A 288 12.06 2.40 15.35
CA LYS A 288 13.43 2.24 14.85
C LYS A 288 13.86 3.44 14.00
N SER A 289 15.16 3.63 13.82
CA SER A 289 15.71 4.56 12.82
C SER A 289 15.21 4.17 11.42
N PRO A 290 14.96 5.13 10.50
CA PRO A 290 15.11 6.59 10.63
C PRO A 290 13.95 7.30 11.35
N TRP A 291 12.87 6.58 11.66
CA TRP A 291 11.63 7.13 12.23
C TRP A 291 11.78 7.77 13.61
N THR A 292 12.86 7.47 14.33
CA THR A 292 13.18 8.06 15.64
C THR A 292 13.41 9.57 15.60
N GLN A 293 13.71 10.14 14.42
CA GLN A 293 14.14 11.54 14.31
C GLN A 293 12.98 12.55 14.44
N ALA A 294 11.74 12.15 14.15
CA ALA A 294 10.59 13.06 14.11
C ALA A 294 9.30 12.39 14.60
N VAL A 295 9.38 11.58 15.66
CA VAL A 295 8.25 10.79 16.17
C VAL A 295 7.03 11.67 16.47
N GLY A 296 5.94 11.44 15.74
CA GLY A 296 4.73 12.23 15.79
C GLY A 296 4.48 13.07 14.55
N ASP A 297 5.52 13.48 13.85
CA ASP A 297 5.50 14.49 12.78
C ASP A 297 5.94 13.93 11.42
N GLN A 298 6.29 12.64 11.35
CA GLN A 298 6.49 11.94 10.09
C GLN A 298 5.19 11.51 9.43
N THR A 299 5.22 11.31 8.11
CA THR A 299 4.30 10.44 7.38
C THR A 299 5.01 9.20 6.85
N MET A 300 4.29 8.21 6.32
CA MET A 300 4.86 6.99 5.72
C MET A 300 4.12 6.59 4.45
N TRP A 301 4.75 5.77 3.64
CA TRP A 301 4.19 5.20 2.41
C TRP A 301 3.38 3.93 2.72
N CYS A 302 2.37 3.62 1.91
CA CYS A 302 1.70 2.32 1.97
C CYS A 302 2.71 1.20 1.67
N SER A 303 3.64 1.46 0.75
CA SER A 303 4.67 0.52 0.34
C SER A 303 5.81 0.30 1.34
N ASP A 304 5.88 1.08 2.42
CA ASP A 304 6.74 0.74 3.58
C ASP A 304 6.29 -0.57 4.23
N CYS A 305 5.00 -0.92 4.10
CA CYS A 305 4.41 -2.16 4.62
C CYS A 305 4.10 -3.17 3.50
N HIS A 306 3.69 -2.68 2.32
CA HIS A 306 3.25 -3.52 1.21
C HIS A 306 4.26 -3.54 0.05
N GLY A 307 4.75 -4.71 -0.32
CA GLY A 307 5.77 -4.84 -1.34
C GLY A 307 6.26 -6.26 -1.50
N ASP A 308 7.43 -6.37 -2.14
CA ASP A 308 8.10 -7.64 -2.37
C ASP A 308 8.50 -8.33 -1.07
N ASP A 309 8.33 -9.65 -0.99
CA ASP A 309 8.79 -10.45 0.14
C ASP A 309 10.33 -10.58 0.25
N ALA A 310 11.07 -10.23 -0.81
CA ALA A 310 12.51 -10.06 -0.79
C ALA A 310 12.88 -8.58 -0.68
N SER A 311 13.74 -8.22 0.26
CA SER A 311 14.17 -6.83 0.48
C SER A 311 15.00 -6.23 -0.66
N THR A 312 15.45 -7.07 -1.60
CA THR A 312 16.13 -6.66 -2.83
C THR A 312 15.21 -6.72 -4.05
N GLY A 313 13.94 -7.11 -3.87
CA GLY A 313 12.96 -7.17 -4.94
C GLY A 313 12.54 -5.77 -5.42
N PRO A 314 11.78 -5.69 -6.52
CA PRO A 314 11.26 -4.42 -7.01
C PRO A 314 10.40 -3.71 -5.96
N GLU A 315 10.71 -2.45 -5.69
CA GLU A 315 9.96 -1.65 -4.72
C GLU A 315 8.53 -1.37 -5.18
N GLY A 316 7.64 -1.18 -4.20
CA GLY A 316 6.22 -0.95 -4.45
C GLY A 316 5.40 -2.24 -4.40
N PRO A 317 4.06 -2.12 -4.27
CA PRO A 317 3.18 -3.25 -3.97
C PRO A 317 2.85 -4.05 -5.23
N HIS A 318 3.83 -4.61 -5.93
CA HIS A 318 3.57 -5.42 -7.12
C HIS A 318 3.05 -6.80 -6.74
N ALA A 319 3.87 -7.56 -6.01
CA ALA A 319 3.58 -8.94 -5.63
C ALA A 319 4.45 -9.44 -4.46
N SER A 320 3.99 -10.46 -3.75
CA SER A 320 4.64 -11.08 -2.60
C SER A 320 4.17 -12.53 -2.42
N ASN A 321 5.02 -13.39 -1.88
CA ASN A 321 4.56 -14.69 -1.35
C ASN A 321 3.93 -14.58 0.03
N THR A 322 3.99 -13.41 0.66
CA THR A 322 3.41 -13.19 1.99
C THR A 322 2.02 -12.59 1.89
N LYS A 323 1.08 -13.13 2.67
CA LYS A 323 -0.33 -12.72 2.66
C LYS A 323 -0.47 -11.20 2.86
N TYR A 324 -1.41 -10.61 2.14
CA TYR A 324 -1.64 -9.15 2.07
C TYR A 324 -0.51 -8.36 1.42
N MET A 325 0.36 -9.03 0.66
CA MET A 325 1.51 -8.42 0.01
C MET A 325 2.46 -7.72 1.00
N LEU A 326 2.66 -8.30 2.18
CA LEU A 326 3.57 -7.71 3.17
C LEU A 326 5.02 -7.83 2.69
N ALA A 327 5.73 -6.71 2.77
CA ALA A 327 7.11 -6.57 2.31
C ALA A 327 8.10 -7.34 3.20
N ASP A 328 9.27 -7.66 2.64
CA ASP A 328 10.43 -8.29 3.30
C ASP A 328 10.12 -9.62 4.03
N GLY A 329 9.01 -10.27 3.64
CA GLY A 329 8.60 -11.55 4.21
C GLY A 329 8.08 -11.44 5.65
N TYR A 330 7.69 -10.23 6.09
CA TYR A 330 7.00 -9.99 7.36
C TYR A 330 5.56 -10.50 7.31
N THR A 331 5.07 -11.03 8.42
CA THR A 331 3.75 -11.66 8.54
C THR A 331 2.90 -11.00 9.63
N TRP A 332 1.59 -11.00 9.41
CA TRP A 332 0.60 -10.59 10.39
C TRP A 332 -0.80 -11.09 9.98
N PRO A 333 -1.69 -11.44 10.93
CA PRO A 333 -1.44 -11.65 12.37
C PRO A 333 -0.92 -13.06 12.70
N ILE A 334 -0.81 -13.93 11.69
CA ILE A 334 -0.43 -15.33 11.82
C ILE A 334 1.09 -15.49 11.79
N ARG A 335 1.61 -16.33 12.68
CA ARG A 335 2.97 -16.82 12.73
C ARG A 335 3.16 -17.95 11.70
N PRO A 336 4.09 -17.82 10.74
CA PRO A 336 4.10 -18.64 9.53
C PRO A 336 4.44 -20.12 9.78
N ASP A 337 5.31 -20.42 10.74
CA ASP A 337 5.77 -21.78 11.04
C ASP A 337 4.79 -22.61 11.89
N THR A 338 3.78 -21.96 12.50
CA THR A 338 2.80 -22.63 13.36
C THR A 338 1.37 -22.56 12.85
N GLY A 339 1.06 -21.59 11.98
CA GLY A 339 -0.31 -21.28 11.57
C GLY A 339 -1.17 -20.64 12.68
N LYS A 340 -0.60 -20.37 13.86
CA LYS A 340 -1.27 -19.71 14.99
C LYS A 340 -1.00 -18.20 14.98
N PHE A 341 -1.79 -17.42 15.71
CA PHE A 341 -1.51 -15.99 15.92
C PHE A 341 -0.20 -15.76 16.67
N TRP A 342 0.50 -14.67 16.34
CA TRP A 342 1.62 -14.17 17.13
C TRP A 342 1.20 -13.82 18.56
N THR A 343 2.06 -14.16 19.52
CA THR A 343 1.82 -13.97 20.96
C THR A 343 2.94 -13.15 21.62
N LEU A 344 2.66 -12.64 22.83
CA LEU A 344 3.70 -12.03 23.65
C LEU A 344 4.76 -13.05 24.12
N ALA A 345 4.41 -14.33 24.30
CA ALA A 345 5.40 -15.36 24.65
C ALA A 345 6.40 -15.60 23.52
N ASP A 346 5.96 -15.49 22.25
CA ASP A 346 6.87 -15.61 21.11
C ASP A 346 7.97 -14.54 21.17
N VAL A 347 7.59 -13.30 21.47
CA VAL A 347 8.53 -12.18 21.58
C VAL A 347 9.39 -12.30 22.83
N PHE A 348 8.80 -12.67 23.97
CA PHE A 348 9.53 -12.78 25.24
C PHE A 348 10.62 -13.87 25.17
N ASN A 349 10.27 -15.04 24.62
CA ASN A 349 11.15 -16.20 24.52
C ASN A 349 11.96 -16.28 23.21
N ASP A 350 11.97 -15.21 22.41
CA ASP A 350 12.70 -15.11 21.14
C ASP A 350 12.40 -16.25 20.14
N GLN A 351 11.11 -16.60 20.01
CA GLN A 351 10.63 -17.66 19.12
C GLN A 351 10.20 -17.12 17.75
N GLY A 352 10.18 -18.01 16.76
CA GLY A 352 9.61 -17.76 15.43
C GLY A 352 10.35 -16.72 14.59
N ASN A 353 11.56 -16.30 15.01
CA ASN A 353 12.29 -15.18 14.38
C ASN A 353 11.47 -13.89 14.34
N TRP A 354 10.74 -13.59 15.41
CA TRP A 354 9.80 -12.47 15.47
C TRP A 354 10.43 -11.13 15.02
N GLN A 355 11.72 -10.90 15.26
CA GLN A 355 12.44 -9.67 14.90
C GLN A 355 12.40 -9.37 13.39
N THR A 356 12.35 -10.42 12.57
CA THR A 356 12.35 -10.34 11.09
C THR A 356 11.10 -10.92 10.45
N LYS A 357 10.18 -11.48 11.24
CA LYS A 357 8.94 -12.11 10.73
C LYS A 357 7.65 -11.54 11.28
N LEU A 358 7.65 -10.88 12.44
CA LEU A 358 6.46 -10.18 12.93
C LEU A 358 6.42 -8.76 12.34
N LEU A 359 5.36 -8.42 11.61
CA LEU A 359 5.21 -7.11 10.94
C LEU A 359 5.49 -5.93 11.86
N CYS A 360 4.97 -5.96 13.10
CA CYS A 360 5.17 -4.88 14.07
C CYS A 360 6.66 -4.62 14.35
N ALA A 361 7.49 -5.68 14.32
CA ALA A 361 8.91 -5.59 14.56
C ALA A 361 9.68 -4.92 13.41
N LYS A 362 9.08 -4.74 12.22
CA LYS A 362 9.69 -3.95 11.13
C LYS A 362 10.05 -2.55 11.61
N CYS A 363 9.13 -1.90 12.34
CA CYS A 363 9.29 -0.52 12.78
C CYS A 363 9.38 -0.36 14.31
N HIS A 364 8.81 -1.27 15.10
CA HIS A 364 8.77 -1.16 16.56
C HIS A 364 9.80 -2.09 17.22
N PRO A 365 10.75 -1.56 18.02
CA PRO A 365 11.60 -2.39 18.88
C PRO A 365 10.78 -2.88 20.08
N LEU A 366 10.08 -4.02 19.92
CA LEU A 366 9.12 -4.49 20.94
C LEU A 366 9.77 -4.81 22.30
N LYS A 367 11.02 -5.31 22.28
CA LYS A 367 11.78 -5.78 23.45
C LYS A 367 13.23 -5.27 23.38
N VAL A 368 13.78 -4.86 24.51
CA VAL A 368 15.19 -4.45 24.68
C VAL A 368 15.71 -5.04 26.00
N ASN A 369 16.91 -5.64 25.99
CA ASN A 369 17.54 -6.25 27.17
C ASN A 369 16.60 -7.21 27.95
N GLY A 370 15.86 -8.05 27.21
CA GLY A 370 14.92 -9.02 27.78
C GLY A 370 13.63 -8.44 28.36
N ARG A 371 13.38 -7.13 28.21
CA ARG A 371 12.16 -6.46 28.72
C ARG A 371 11.41 -5.77 27.61
N PHE A 372 10.08 -5.77 27.68
CA PHE A 372 9.27 -5.05 26.70
C PHE A 372 9.36 -3.53 26.90
N LEU A 373 9.20 -2.74 25.83
CA LEU A 373 9.14 -1.27 25.90
C LEU A 373 7.75 -0.71 26.28
N ASN A 374 6.81 -1.58 26.64
CA ASN A 374 5.48 -1.22 27.14
C ASN A 374 5.17 -2.11 28.35
N ASN A 375 4.76 -1.50 29.45
CA ASN A 375 4.54 -2.22 30.71
C ASN A 375 3.35 -3.20 30.65
N VAL A 376 2.39 -3.01 29.74
CA VAL A 376 1.31 -3.97 29.47
C VAL A 376 1.89 -5.25 28.89
N HIS A 377 2.81 -5.14 27.92
CA HIS A 377 3.47 -6.32 27.34
C HIS A 377 4.41 -6.98 28.35
N ASP A 378 5.05 -6.20 29.22
CA ASP A 378 6.01 -6.67 30.24
C ASP A 378 5.36 -7.28 31.49
N LYS A 379 4.02 -7.37 31.54
CA LYS A 379 3.33 -8.03 32.64
C LYS A 379 3.49 -9.54 32.51
N ASP A 380 4.04 -10.17 33.56
CA ASP A 380 4.31 -11.61 33.63
C ASP A 380 3.18 -12.46 33.07
N ASP A 381 1.98 -12.32 33.63
CA ASP A 381 0.79 -13.07 33.21
C ASP A 381 0.56 -12.98 31.68
N HIS A 382 0.78 -11.82 31.06
CA HIS A 382 0.52 -11.63 29.63
C HIS A 382 1.50 -12.36 28.70
N TYR A 383 2.72 -12.69 29.12
CA TYR A 383 3.68 -13.44 28.29
C TYR A 383 4.02 -14.83 28.83
N ASN A 384 3.67 -15.14 30.08
CA ASN A 384 4.10 -16.33 30.80
C ASN A 384 2.94 -17.29 31.17
N GLU A 385 1.69 -16.89 30.99
CA GLU A 385 0.53 -17.79 31.14
C GLU A 385 0.09 -18.41 29.81
N ASN A 386 -0.71 -19.48 29.87
CA ASN A 386 -1.39 -20.03 28.70
C ASN A 386 -2.84 -19.53 28.63
N TYR A 387 -3.22 -19.00 27.48
CA TYR A 387 -4.57 -18.52 27.21
C TYR A 387 -5.27 -19.41 26.18
N THR A 388 -6.48 -19.85 26.50
CA THR A 388 -7.27 -20.71 25.62
C THR A 388 -8.43 -19.93 25.02
N PHE A 389 -8.51 -19.94 23.69
CA PHE A 389 -9.56 -19.32 22.89
C PHE A 389 -10.23 -20.40 22.05
N GLY A 390 -11.51 -20.67 22.30
CA GLY A 390 -12.18 -21.81 21.69
C GLY A 390 -11.48 -23.10 22.11
N THR A 391 -11.01 -23.89 21.13
CA THR A 391 -10.26 -25.13 21.39
C THR A 391 -8.74 -24.96 21.32
N VAL A 392 -8.23 -23.76 21.04
CA VAL A 392 -6.80 -23.52 20.82
C VAL A 392 -6.16 -22.83 22.01
N SER A 393 -5.07 -23.41 22.50
CA SER A 393 -4.23 -22.82 23.54
C SER A 393 -3.01 -22.11 22.95
N TYR A 394 -2.70 -20.95 23.53
CA TYR A 394 -1.61 -20.05 23.17
C TYR A 394 -0.73 -19.80 24.39
N PRO A 395 0.60 -19.94 24.29
CA PRO A 395 1.51 -19.41 25.29
C PRO A 395 1.55 -17.88 25.16
N GLY A 396 1.30 -17.16 26.25
CA GLY A 396 1.14 -15.72 26.27
C GLY A 396 -0.10 -15.24 25.50
N ALA A 397 -0.47 -13.98 25.73
CA ALA A 397 -1.61 -13.37 25.08
C ALA A 397 -1.34 -13.19 23.57
N PRO A 398 -2.24 -13.68 22.68
CA PRO A 398 -2.18 -13.36 21.26
C PRO A 398 -2.31 -11.86 21.04
N CYS A 399 -1.52 -11.27 20.13
CA CYS A 399 -1.54 -9.81 19.92
C CYS A 399 -2.92 -9.32 19.48
N VAL A 400 -3.63 -10.09 18.65
CA VAL A 400 -4.99 -9.80 18.17
C VAL A 400 -6.09 -10.01 19.22
N ALA A 401 -5.74 -10.46 20.43
CA ALA A 401 -6.66 -10.42 21.55
C ALA A 401 -6.96 -8.97 21.98
N CYS A 402 -6.00 -8.07 21.80
CA CYS A 402 -6.12 -6.66 22.17
C CYS A 402 -6.10 -5.73 20.96
N HIS A 403 -5.32 -6.06 19.92
CA HIS A 403 -5.10 -5.19 18.77
C HIS A 403 -5.92 -5.59 17.55
N VAL A 404 -6.24 -4.61 16.70
CA VAL A 404 -6.92 -4.85 15.42
C VAL A 404 -6.06 -5.73 14.50
N ALA A 405 -6.72 -6.60 13.73
CA ALA A 405 -6.02 -7.45 12.76
C ALA A 405 -5.62 -6.68 11.49
N VAL A 406 -6.23 -5.52 11.21
CA VAL A 406 -5.86 -4.62 10.12
C VAL A 406 -5.18 -3.39 10.73
N PRO A 407 -3.83 -3.36 10.80
CA PRO A 407 -3.11 -2.37 11.58
C PRO A 407 -2.94 -1.06 10.81
N HIS A 408 -3.98 -0.54 10.16
CA HIS A 408 -3.95 0.77 9.51
C HIS A 408 -4.30 1.85 10.53
N GLY A 409 -5.59 1.97 10.90
CA GLY A 409 -6.08 2.79 11.99
C GLY A 409 -7.26 2.15 12.71
N SER A 410 -7.70 2.74 13.83
CA SER A 410 -8.79 2.21 14.66
C SER A 410 -9.65 3.31 15.27
N LYS A 411 -10.92 2.97 15.55
CA LYS A 411 -11.86 3.73 16.39
C LYS A 411 -11.27 4.15 17.73
N ARG A 412 -10.38 3.32 18.29
CA ARG A 412 -9.78 3.50 19.63
C ARG A 412 -8.30 3.81 19.55
N GLY A 413 -7.74 4.35 20.63
CA GLY A 413 -6.30 4.60 20.73
C GLY A 413 -5.47 3.32 20.62
N ARG A 414 -4.21 3.44 20.15
CA ARG A 414 -3.21 2.34 20.11
C ARG A 414 -3.64 1.09 19.33
N LEU A 415 -4.39 1.26 18.25
CA LEU A 415 -4.84 0.16 17.38
C LEU A 415 -5.57 -0.93 18.16
N ILE A 416 -6.37 -0.55 19.16
CA ILE A 416 -7.13 -1.48 19.98
C ILE A 416 -8.40 -1.93 19.24
N ALA A 417 -8.68 -3.23 19.35
CA ALA A 417 -9.91 -3.87 18.91
C ALA A 417 -10.78 -4.22 20.11
N TYR A 418 -12.10 -4.13 19.95
CA TYR A 418 -13.07 -4.68 20.88
C TYR A 418 -13.70 -5.94 20.31
N ASN A 419 -14.27 -6.76 21.21
CA ASN A 419 -15.05 -7.93 20.83
C ASN A 419 -16.30 -7.60 19.98
N SER A 420 -16.76 -6.35 20.01
CA SER A 420 -17.88 -5.84 19.22
C SER A 420 -17.50 -5.47 17.80
N ASP A 421 -16.21 -5.40 17.47
CA ASP A 421 -15.79 -5.10 16.10
C ASP A 421 -16.12 -6.26 15.15
N PRO A 422 -16.44 -5.95 13.88
CA PRO A 422 -16.64 -6.95 12.85
C PRO A 422 -15.30 -7.53 12.37
N GLU A 423 -15.36 -8.68 11.70
CA GLU A 423 -14.26 -9.18 10.87
C GLU A 423 -14.03 -8.18 9.70
N PRO A 424 -12.78 -7.92 9.28
CA PRO A 424 -11.52 -8.50 9.77
C PRO A 424 -10.88 -7.73 10.93
N TYR A 425 -11.46 -6.63 11.43
CA TYR A 425 -10.84 -5.85 12.51
C TYR A 425 -10.67 -6.65 13.80
N ALA A 426 -11.69 -7.40 14.20
CA ALA A 426 -11.56 -8.46 15.19
C ALA A 426 -11.20 -9.77 14.45
N ALA A 427 -9.98 -10.25 14.66
CA ALA A 427 -9.53 -11.50 14.03
C ALA A 427 -10.39 -12.69 14.49
N LEU A 428 -10.67 -13.60 13.57
CA LEU A 428 -11.30 -14.89 13.85
C LEU A 428 -10.28 -16.02 13.68
N GLN A 429 -10.39 -17.04 14.53
CA GLN A 429 -9.80 -18.34 14.26
C GLN A 429 -10.53 -19.04 13.11
N SER A 430 -9.93 -20.11 12.59
CA SER A 430 -10.54 -20.92 11.53
C SER A 430 -11.86 -21.57 11.95
N ASP A 431 -12.10 -21.75 13.25
CA ASP A 431 -13.36 -22.26 13.82
C ASP A 431 -14.41 -21.16 14.06
N GLY A 432 -14.11 -19.91 13.70
CA GLY A 432 -14.97 -18.74 13.92
C GLY A 432 -14.83 -18.10 15.30
N THR A 433 -13.98 -18.63 16.18
CA THR A 433 -13.75 -18.03 17.51
C THR A 433 -13.14 -16.64 17.36
N LYS A 434 -13.84 -15.63 17.89
CA LYS A 434 -13.37 -14.24 17.90
C LYS A 434 -12.21 -14.07 18.89
N MET A 435 -11.13 -13.45 18.41
CA MET A 435 -9.93 -13.22 19.21
C MET A 435 -10.01 -11.95 20.04
N ALA A 436 -10.55 -10.85 19.50
CA ALA A 436 -10.62 -9.58 20.24
C ALA A 436 -11.47 -9.73 21.51
N VAL A 437 -10.92 -9.33 22.66
CA VAL A 437 -11.49 -9.62 23.98
C VAL A 437 -11.91 -8.39 24.76
N LEU A 438 -11.42 -7.23 24.35
CA LEU A 438 -11.62 -6.00 25.09
C LEU A 438 -13.03 -5.48 24.84
N GLU A 439 -13.61 -4.91 25.89
CA GLU A 439 -14.88 -4.20 25.87
C GLU A 439 -14.70 -2.74 26.30
N GLY A 440 -13.52 -2.42 26.83
CA GLY A 440 -13.16 -1.08 27.25
C GLY A 440 -11.65 -0.88 27.24
N TYR A 441 -11.22 0.28 26.78
CA TYR A 441 -9.84 0.72 26.74
C TYR A 441 -9.75 2.20 27.05
N ARG A 442 -8.75 2.57 27.85
CA ARG A 442 -8.39 3.96 28.11
C ARG A 442 -6.88 4.13 27.96
N LYS A 443 -6.48 5.01 27.04
CA LYS A 443 -5.08 5.37 26.80
C LYS A 443 -4.43 5.93 28.08
N ALA A 444 -3.23 5.45 28.41
CA ALA A 444 -2.40 6.01 29.47
C ALA A 444 -1.54 7.18 28.97
N SER A 445 -0.91 7.91 29.89
CA SER A 445 -0.07 9.08 29.58
C SER A 445 1.24 8.72 28.86
N ASP A 446 1.70 7.47 28.98
CA ASP A 446 3.00 7.01 28.50
C ASP A 446 3.01 5.45 28.45
N PRO A 447 4.01 4.78 27.84
CA PRO A 447 4.11 3.31 27.82
C PRO A 447 4.28 2.62 29.17
N ASP A 448 4.68 3.34 30.22
CA ASP A 448 5.11 2.78 31.50
C ASP A 448 4.02 2.91 32.59
N SER A 449 2.92 3.61 32.29
CA SER A 449 1.86 3.98 33.25
C SER A 449 0.52 3.27 33.06
N TYR A 450 0.42 2.26 32.18
CA TYR A 450 -0.80 1.45 32.13
C TYR A 450 -0.95 0.62 33.41
N ASN A 451 -2.19 0.45 33.83
CA ASN A 451 -2.59 -0.45 34.90
C ASN A 451 -3.88 -1.19 34.52
N LYS A 452 -4.35 -2.09 35.38
CA LYS A 452 -5.52 -2.94 35.08
C LYS A 452 -6.79 -2.15 34.76
N ARG A 453 -6.93 -0.89 35.22
CA ARG A 453 -8.10 -0.03 34.94
C ARG A 453 -8.13 0.49 33.51
N ASN A 454 -7.02 0.44 32.79
CA ASN A 454 -6.93 0.91 31.41
C ASN A 454 -7.59 -0.04 30.41
N CYS A 455 -7.92 -1.27 30.82
CA CYS A 455 -8.57 -2.27 29.97
C CYS A 455 -9.71 -2.93 30.73
N TYR A 456 -10.80 -3.23 30.03
CA TYR A 456 -11.95 -3.99 30.54
C TYR A 456 -12.24 -5.16 29.61
N SER A 457 -12.52 -6.31 30.21
CA SER A 457 -12.91 -7.53 29.52
C SER A 457 -13.64 -8.45 30.49
N THR A 458 -14.72 -9.08 30.02
CA THR A 458 -15.50 -10.04 30.83
C THR A 458 -15.13 -11.49 30.58
N ILE A 459 -14.35 -11.78 29.54
CA ILE A 459 -14.03 -13.16 29.17
C ILE A 459 -13.09 -13.81 30.20
N ASN A 460 -13.26 -15.12 30.41
CA ASN A 460 -12.50 -15.86 31.41
C ASN A 460 -10.96 -15.76 31.25
N PRO A 461 -10.37 -15.80 30.03
CA PRO A 461 -8.94 -15.56 29.81
C PRO A 461 -8.43 -14.22 30.36
N CYS A 462 -9.27 -13.19 30.43
CA CYS A 462 -8.89 -11.84 30.84
C CYS A 462 -9.64 -11.37 32.10
N ARG A 463 -10.15 -12.31 32.92
CA ARG A 463 -11.03 -12.06 34.07
C ARG A 463 -10.49 -11.09 35.11
N TYR A 464 -9.18 -10.85 35.16
CA TYR A 464 -8.58 -9.88 36.06
C TYR A 464 -8.87 -8.42 35.67
N HIS A 465 -9.44 -8.20 34.48
CA HIS A 465 -9.88 -6.89 33.99
C HIS A 465 -11.37 -6.62 34.23
N LYS A 466 -12.15 -7.61 34.72
CA LYS A 466 -13.62 -7.51 34.81
C LYS A 466 -14.18 -6.56 35.89
N ASN A 467 -13.35 -6.15 36.85
CA ASN A 467 -13.78 -5.35 38.00
C ASN A 467 -13.61 -3.85 37.77
N TYR A 468 -13.19 -3.44 36.58
CA TYR A 468 -12.91 -2.03 36.28
C TYR A 468 -13.93 -1.54 35.26
N GLN A 469 -14.81 -0.65 35.70
CA GLN A 469 -15.73 0.07 34.83
C GLN A 469 -15.37 1.55 34.93
N GLY A 470 -15.03 2.15 33.79
CA GLY A 470 -14.73 3.57 33.69
C GLY A 470 -15.18 4.09 32.34
N PRO A 471 -15.11 5.42 32.09
CA PRO A 471 -15.29 5.90 30.74
C PRO A 471 -14.13 5.35 29.89
N TYR A 472 -14.50 4.54 28.91
CA TYR A 472 -13.60 3.95 27.92
C TYR A 472 -13.79 4.64 26.58
N ASP A 473 -12.80 4.52 25.71
CA ASP A 473 -12.96 4.92 24.31
C ASP A 473 -14.13 4.13 23.70
N PRO A 474 -15.04 4.80 22.96
CA PRO A 474 -16.21 4.16 22.35
C PRO A 474 -15.84 3.19 21.23
#